data_AF-A0AAV2AEY9-F1
#
_entry.id   AF-A0AAV2AEY9-F1
#
_cell.length_a   1.000
_cell.length_b   1.000
_cell.length_c   1.000
_cell.angle_alpha   90.00
_cell.angle_beta   90.00
_cell.angle_gamma   90.00
#
_symmetry.space_group_name_H-M   'P 1'
#
loop_
_entity.id
_entity.type
_entity.pdbx_description
1 polymer ?
#
loop_
_entity_poly.entity_id
_entity_poly.type
_entity_poly.pdbx_seq_one_letter_code
_entity_poly.pdbx_strand_id
1 'polypeptide(L)' 'MREFIRKHYVPIKKLNPTFPILIRECEGIEPRIYARYDFGKETSISLSNNKSDEVLEVLKKLTNSSS' A
#
# COMPACT_ATOMS: atom_id res chain seq x y z
N MET A 1 3.43 -6.97 7.52
CA MET A 1 2.11 -6.58 6.97
C MET A 1 1.03 -6.33 8.03
N ARG A 2 0.62 -7.31 8.85
CA ARG A 2 -0.41 -7.09 9.90
C ARG A 2 -0.12 -5.91 10.83
N GLU A 3 1.14 -5.75 11.23
CA GLU A 3 1.55 -4.60 12.06
C GLU A 3 1.42 -3.26 11.33
N PHE A 4 1.78 -3.20 10.04
CA PHE A 4 1.61 -2.00 9.21
C PHE A 4 0.14 -1.57 9.14
N ILE A 5 -0.78 -2.51 8.98
CA ILE A 5 -2.22 -2.21 8.93
C ILE A 5 -2.68 -1.60 10.26
N ARG A 6 -2.24 -2.16 11.39
CA ARG A 6 -2.62 -1.66 12.72
C ARG A 6 -2.04 -0.27 13.01
N LYS A 7 -0.76 -0.05 12.70
CA LYS A 7 -0.04 1.20 13.05
C LYS A 7 -0.27 2.33 12.04
N HIS A 8 -0.25 2.03 10.74
CA HIS A 8 -0.17 3.04 9.68
C HIS A 8 -1.42 3.14 8.81
N TYR A 9 -2.14 2.05 8.53
CA TYR A 9 -3.30 2.12 7.61
C TYR A 9 -4.46 2.96 8.15
N VAL A 10 -4.82 2.78 9.43
CA VAL A 10 -5.93 3.52 10.05
C VAL A 10 -5.75 5.05 9.95
N PRO A 11 -4.59 5.63 10.33
CA PRO A 11 -4.39 7.07 10.17
C PRO A 11 -4.35 7.51 8.70
N ILE A 12 -3.74 6.72 7.79
CA ILE A 12 -3.69 7.05 6.36
C ILE A 12 -5.10 7.15 5.76
N LYS A 13 -5.99 6.21 6.10
CA LYS A 13 -7.39 6.20 5.65
C LYS A 13 -8.18 7.38 6.23
N LYS A 14 -7.93 7.73 7.48
CA LYS A 14 -8.56 8.90 8.11
C LYS A 14 -8.13 10.21 7.46
N LEU A 15 -6.86 10.32 7.07
CA LEU A 15 -6.32 11.50 6.39
C LEU A 15 -6.78 11.59 4.92
N ASN A 16 -7.07 10.46 4.27
CA ASN A 16 -7.45 10.40 2.87
C ASN A 16 -8.77 9.60 2.68
N PRO A 17 -9.92 10.11 3.16
CA PRO A 17 -11.18 9.39 3.14
C PRO A 17 -11.73 9.14 1.73
N THR A 18 -11.34 9.98 0.76
CA THR A 18 -11.73 9.85 -0.65
C THR A 18 -10.82 8.94 -1.46
N PHE A 19 -9.66 8.54 -0.91
CA PHE A 19 -8.70 7.71 -1.61
C PHE A 19 -9.05 6.22 -1.46
N PRO A 20 -9.37 5.50 -2.55
CA PRO A 20 -9.80 4.11 -2.47
C PRO A 20 -8.63 3.18 -2.16
N ILE A 21 -8.53 2.73 -0.91
CA ILE A 21 -7.54 1.73 -0.48
C ILE A 21 -8.25 0.41 -0.18
N LEU A 22 -7.96 -0.62 -0.97
CA LEU A 22 -8.45 -1.98 -0.77
C LEU A 22 -7.35 -2.85 -0.13
N ILE A 23 -7.66 -3.44 1.03
CA ILE A 23 -6.81 -4.45 1.68
C ILE A 23 -7.54 -5.78 1.61
N ARG A 24 -6.86 -6.81 1.09
CA ARG A 24 -7.34 -8.20 1.15
C ARG A 24 -6.34 -9.04 1.91
N GLU A 25 -6.81 -9.68 2.97
CA GLU A 25 -6.03 -10.70 3.67
C GLU A 25 -6.09 -11.99 2.86
N CYS A 26 -4.93 -12.51 2.48
CA CYS A 26 -4.79 -13.79 1.80
C CYS A 26 -3.80 -14.67 2.58
N GLU A 27 -4.03 -15.98 2.57
CA GLU A 27 -3.15 -16.97 3.20
C GLU A 27 -2.32 -17.69 2.13
N GLY A 28 -1.04 -17.96 2.42
CA GLY A 28 -0.15 -18.70 1.52
C GLY A 28 0.39 -17.91 0.32
N ILE A 29 0.15 -16.59 0.25
CA ILE A 29 0.68 -15.71 -0.81
C ILE A 29 1.60 -14.63 -0.23
N GLU A 30 2.59 -14.25 -1.01
CA GLU A 30 3.49 -13.14 -0.72
C GLU A 30 2.72 -11.81 -0.64
N PRO A 31 2.98 -10.97 0.38
CA PRO A 31 2.33 -9.68 0.50
C PRO A 31 2.76 -8.77 -0.66
N ARG A 32 1.80 -8.14 -1.34
CA ARG A 32 2.05 -7.28 -2.51
C ARG A 32 1.15 -6.06 -2.48
N ILE A 33 1.68 -4.92 -2.90
CA ILE A 33 0.91 -3.70 -3.14
C ILE A 33 0.69 -3.53 -4.64
N TYR A 34 -0.53 -3.14 -4.99
CA TYR A 34 -0.91 -2.72 -6.33
C TYR A 34 -1.35 -1.26 -6.26
N ALA A 35 -0.71 -0.40 -7.04
CA ALA A 35 -1.10 0.98 -7.24
C ALA A 35 -1.60 1.14 -8.68
N ARG A 36 -2.81 1.68 -8.82
CA ARG A 36 -3.38 2.05 -10.12
C ARG A 36 -3.46 3.57 -10.17
N TYR A 37 -2.86 4.13 -11.21
CA TYR A 37 -2.84 5.55 -11.52
C TYR A 37 -3.87 5.86 -12.60
N ASP A 38 -4.01 7.16 -12.88
CA ASP A 38 -4.79 7.63 -14.00
C ASP A 38 -4.23 7.09 -15.34
N PHE A 39 -5.02 7.17 -16.41
CA PHE A 39 -4.70 6.61 -17.73
C PHE A 39 -4.44 5.08 -17.74
N GLY A 40 -4.92 4.36 -16.72
CA GLY A 40 -4.84 2.89 -16.67
C GLY A 40 -3.45 2.33 -16.36
N LYS A 41 -2.50 3.17 -15.91
CA LYS A 41 -1.17 2.71 -15.51
C LYS A 41 -1.25 1.98 -14.17
N GLU A 42 -0.75 0.75 -14.10
CA GLU A 42 -0.66 0.00 -12.85
C GLU A 42 0.79 -0.37 -12.50
N THR A 43 1.09 -0.45 -11.21
CA THR A 43 2.39 -0.87 -10.69
C THR A 43 2.16 -1.83 -9.53
N SER A 44 2.90 -2.94 -9.54
CA SER A 44 2.87 -3.91 -8.44
C SER A 44 4.26 -4.07 -7.84
N ILE A 45 4.33 -4.01 -6.51
CA ILE A 45 5.59 -4.14 -5.75
C ILE A 45 5.40 -5.23 -4.71
N SER A 46 6.27 -6.24 -4.73
CA SER A 46 6.31 -7.25 -3.68
C SER A 46 6.81 -6.62 -2.39
N LEU A 47 6.14 -6.95 -1.28
CA LEU A 47 6.53 -6.57 0.08
C LEU A 47 7.19 -7.73 0.83
N SER A 48 7.57 -8.80 0.11
CA SER A 48 8.28 -9.93 0.69
C SER A 48 9.54 -9.44 1.38
N ASN A 49 9.66 -9.75 2.67
CA ASN A 49 10.78 -9.37 3.54
C ASN A 49 10.84 -7.88 3.97
N ASN A 50 9.88 -7.03 3.60
CA ASN A 50 9.84 -5.64 4.04
C ASN A 50 9.28 -5.48 5.47
N LYS A 51 9.91 -4.59 6.26
CA LYS A 51 9.40 -4.19 7.58
C LYS A 51 8.25 -3.18 7.46
N SER A 52 7.53 -2.99 8.56
CA SER A 52 6.39 -2.06 8.66
C SER A 52 6.70 -0.66 8.13
N ASP A 53 7.87 -0.11 8.47
CA ASP A 53 8.32 1.22 8.01
C ASP A 53 8.65 1.26 6.51
N GLU A 54 9.31 0.22 5.99
CA GLU A 54 9.65 0.15 4.56
C GLU A 54 8.38 0.07 3.69
N VAL A 55 7.33 -0.62 4.16
CA VAL A 55 6.04 -0.65 3.47
C VAL A 55 5.45 0.76 3.34
N LEU A 56 5.64 1.61 4.36
CA LEU A 56 5.19 3.00 4.32
C LEU A 56 6.00 3.82 3.30
N GLU A 57 7.31 3.62 3.23
CA GLU A 57 8.16 4.28 2.23
C GLU A 57 7.78 3.88 0.81
N VAL A 58 7.53 2.60 0.57
CA VAL A 58 7.02 2.09 -0.71
C VAL A 58 5.69 2.75 -1.07
N LEU A 59 4.76 2.85 -0.12
CA LEU A 59 3.49 3.53 -0.33
C LEU A 59 3.68 5.01 -0.71
N LYS A 60 4.54 5.73 0.00
CA LYS A 60 4.88 7.13 -0.30
C LYS A 60 5.46 7.29 -1.70
N LYS A 61 6.37 6.39 -2.09
CA LYS A 61 6.97 6.37 -3.43
C LYS A 61 5.92 6.14 -4.51
N LEU A 62 4.98 5.23 -4.28
CA LEU A 62 3.87 4.99 -5.19
C LEU A 62 2.99 6.24 -5.33
N THR A 63 2.62 6.89 -4.21
CA THR A 63 1.81 8.13 -4.30
C THR A 63 2.51 9.26 -5.06
N ASN A 64 3.83 9.40 -4.93
CA ASN A 64 4.61 10.45 -5.60
C ASN A 64 4.93 10.15 -7.08
N SER A 65 4.66 8.92 -7.55
CA SER A 65 4.88 8.54 -8.96
C SER A 65 3.70 8.94 -9.87
N SER A 66 2.71 9.65 -9.31
CA SER A 66 1.48 10.13 -9.97
C SER A 66 1.60 11.56 -10.53
N SER A 67 2.81 12.15 -10.54
CA SER A 67 3.08 13.50 -11.08
C SER A 67 3.55 13.45 -12.53
#